data_AF-A0A1Y3U0R6-F1
#
_entry.id   AF-A0A1Y3U0R6-F1
#
_cell.length_a   1.000
_cell.length_b   1.000
_cell.length_c   1.000
_cell.angle_alpha   90.00
_cell.angle_beta   90.00
_cell.angle_gamma   90.00
#
_symmetry.space_group_name_H-M   'P 1'
#
loop_
_entity.id
_entity.type
_entity.pdbx_description
1 polymer ?
#
loop_
_entity_poly.entity_id
_entity_poly.type
_entity_poly.pdbx_seq_one_letter_code
_entity_poly.pdbx_strand_id
1 'polypeptide(L)'
;MLTSLGRYLRKLRIDRGELLKEMADRIGISSAMLSSIENGKRNPAQDFASKVADAYGLDATERGKLSELVAENSESVSIGLKGLVPQDQHLAFSFARSFADLSDSEKKRIKEVLDEANSHD
;
A
#
# COMPACT_ATOMS: atom_id res chain seq x y z
N MET A 1 10.95 11.07 9.57
CA MET A 1 10.00 12.04 8.98
C MET A 1 8.64 11.36 8.86
N LEU A 2 7.55 12.11 8.85
CA LEU A 2 6.23 11.49 8.57
C LEU A 2 6.14 11.07 7.11
N THR A 3 5.73 9.83 6.88
CA THR A 3 5.39 9.32 5.54
C THR A 3 3.99 9.81 5.13
N SER A 4 3.64 9.65 3.84
CA SER A 4 2.28 9.94 3.36
C SER A 4 1.24 9.11 4.11
N LEU A 5 1.53 7.82 4.33
CA LEU A 5 0.73 6.94 5.20
C LEU A 5 0.61 7.50 6.63
N GLY A 6 1.72 7.90 7.24
CA GLY A 6 1.70 8.43 8.60
C GLY A 6 0.90 9.71 8.76
N ARG A 7 0.95 10.61 7.76
CA ARG A 7 0.09 11.81 7.72
C ARG A 7 -1.39 11.43 7.64
N TYR A 8 -1.73 10.46 6.78
CA TYR A 8 -3.09 9.98 6.63
C TYR A 8 -3.64 9.39 7.94
N LEU A 9 -2.88 8.48 8.59
CA LEU A 9 -3.28 7.86 9.85
C LEU A 9 -3.46 8.89 10.97
N ARG A 10 -2.54 9.87 11.10
CA ARG A 10 -2.69 10.94 12.08
C ARG A 10 -3.93 11.79 11.83
N LYS A 11 -4.20 12.12 10.57
CA LYS A 11 -5.40 12.87 10.20
C LYS A 11 -6.65 12.08 10.58
N LEU A 12 -6.76 10.82 10.16
CA LEU A 12 -7.89 9.95 10.50
C LEU A 12 -8.10 9.89 12.02
N ARG A 13 -7.02 9.73 12.78
CA ARG A 13 -7.06 9.71 14.24
C ARG A 13 -7.56 11.01 14.85
N ILE A 14 -7.05 12.16 14.37
CA ILE A 14 -7.46 13.49 14.84
C ILE A 14 -8.93 13.77 14.49
N ASP A 15 -9.35 13.42 13.27
CA ASP A 15 -10.72 13.59 12.78
C ASP A 15 -11.72 12.75 13.61
N ARG A 16 -11.26 11.67 14.24
CA ARG A 16 -12.03 10.82 15.16
C ARG A 16 -11.84 11.17 16.64
N GLY A 17 -11.01 12.15 16.96
CA GLY A 17 -10.74 12.57 18.34
C GLY A 17 -10.00 11.55 19.19
N GLU A 18 -9.26 10.62 18.56
CA GLU A 18 -8.65 9.48 19.24
C GLU A 18 -7.19 9.74 19.64
N LEU A 19 -6.79 9.19 20.78
CA LEU A 19 -5.40 9.06 21.18
C LEU A 19 -4.72 7.95 20.39
N LEU A 20 -3.38 8.01 20.30
CA LEU A 20 -2.59 6.99 19.61
C LEU A 20 -2.89 5.57 20.11
N LYS A 21 -3.08 5.41 21.42
CA LYS A 21 -3.40 4.13 22.05
C LYS A 21 -4.79 3.61 21.63
N GLU A 22 -5.79 4.49 21.58
CA GLU A 22 -7.16 4.09 21.23
C GLU A 22 -7.26 3.60 19.78
N MET A 23 -6.62 4.30 18.85
CA MET A 23 -6.51 3.84 17.46
C MET A 23 -5.75 2.51 17.37
N ALA A 24 -4.64 2.37 18.09
CA ALA A 24 -3.86 1.13 18.08
C ALA A 24 -4.68 -0.06 18.60
N ASP A 25 -5.39 0.14 19.72
CA ASP A 25 -6.28 -0.87 20.31
C ASP A 25 -7.43 -1.23 19.34
N ARG A 26 -8.02 -0.23 18.67
CA ARG A 26 -9.11 -0.44 17.68
C ARG A 26 -8.66 -1.26 16.46
N ILE A 27 -7.46 -1.01 15.95
CA ILE A 27 -6.88 -1.74 14.78
C ILE A 27 -6.32 -3.11 15.21
N GLY A 28 -6.09 -3.32 16.51
CA GLY A 28 -5.54 -4.56 17.06
C GLY A 28 -4.01 -4.66 16.95
N ILE A 29 -3.30 -3.53 17.13
CA ILE A 29 -1.83 -3.47 17.16
C ILE A 29 -1.33 -2.70 18.39
N SER A 30 -0.03 -2.75 18.69
CA SER A 30 0.53 -1.97 19.79
C SER A 30 0.71 -0.49 19.42
N SER A 31 0.58 0.42 20.40
CA SER A 31 0.85 1.85 20.19
C SER A 31 2.27 2.13 19.68
N ALA A 32 3.24 1.29 20.07
CA ALA A 32 4.61 1.37 19.58
C ALA A 32 4.73 0.99 18.10
N MET A 33 3.98 -0.03 17.65
CA MET A 33 3.88 -0.40 16.24
C MET A 33 3.22 0.71 15.43
N LEU A 34 2.07 1.25 15.88
CA LEU A 34 1.40 2.34 15.20
C LEU A 34 2.30 3.58 15.10
N SER A 35 2.98 3.97 16.18
CA SER A 35 3.94 5.08 16.17
C SER A 35 5.09 4.85 15.17
N SER A 36 5.60 3.62 15.10
CA SER A 36 6.67 3.27 14.16
C SER A 36 6.20 3.39 12.71
N ILE A 37 4.98 2.94 12.41
CA ILE A 37 4.34 3.08 11.09
C ILE A 37 4.11 4.55 10.75
N GLU A 38 3.51 5.34 11.65
CA GLU A 38 3.25 6.78 11.44
C GLU A 38 4.53 7.57 11.15
N ASN A 39 5.66 7.15 11.71
CA ASN A 39 6.95 7.81 11.54
C ASN A 39 7.84 7.15 10.46
N GLY A 40 7.31 6.20 9.70
CA GLY A 40 8.04 5.52 8.61
C GLY A 40 9.21 4.64 9.07
N LYS A 41 9.22 4.22 10.34
CA LYS A 41 10.28 3.36 10.90
C LYS A 41 10.00 1.87 10.70
N ARG A 42 8.74 1.51 10.40
CA ARG A 42 8.31 0.13 10.21
C ARG A 42 7.25 0.06 9.14
N ASN A 43 7.38 -0.93 8.26
CA ASN A 43 6.39 -1.18 7.22
C ASN A 43 5.16 -1.86 7.84
N PRO A 44 3.94 -1.48 7.41
CA PRO A 44 2.72 -2.17 7.82
C PRO A 44 2.71 -3.63 7.34
N ALA A 45 1.96 -4.49 8.05
CA ALA A 45 1.66 -5.82 7.54
C ALA A 45 0.70 -5.74 6.34
N GLN A 46 0.65 -6.79 5.50
CA GLN A 46 -0.22 -6.82 4.32
C GLN A 46 -1.70 -6.57 4.64
N ASP A 47 -2.17 -7.05 5.80
CA ASP A 47 -3.56 -6.90 6.25
C ASP A 47 -3.82 -5.58 6.99
N PHE A 48 -2.82 -4.69 7.10
CA PHE A 48 -2.96 -3.47 7.88
C PHE A 48 -3.99 -2.51 7.26
N ALA A 49 -3.97 -2.35 5.93
CA ALA A 49 -4.91 -1.47 5.24
C ALA A 49 -6.36 -1.92 5.45
N SER A 50 -6.64 -3.22 5.33
CA SER A 50 -7.98 -3.77 5.57
C SER A 50 -8.40 -3.61 7.03
N LYS A 51 -7.51 -3.91 7.99
CA LYS A 51 -7.81 -3.72 9.42
C LYS A 51 -8.19 -2.28 9.76
N VAL A 52 -7.45 -1.31 9.25
CA VAL A 52 -7.78 0.11 9.44
C VAL A 52 -9.10 0.45 8.76
N ALA A 53 -9.29 0.03 7.51
CA ALA A 53 -10.51 0.32 6.78
C ALA A 53 -11.77 -0.22 7.48
N ASP A 54 -11.70 -1.44 7.99
CA ASP A 54 -12.82 -2.08 8.67
C ASP A 54 -13.06 -1.46 10.06
N ALA A 55 -11.99 -1.11 10.78
CA ALA A 55 -12.07 -0.45 12.09
C ALA A 55 -12.75 0.93 12.04
N TYR A 56 -12.60 1.66 10.92
CA TYR A 56 -13.12 3.03 10.74
C TYR A 56 -14.29 3.13 9.75
N GLY A 57 -14.75 2.01 9.18
CA GLY A 57 -15.85 1.99 8.23
C GLY A 57 -15.56 2.80 6.97
N LEU A 58 -14.34 2.73 6.45
CA LEU A 58 -13.90 3.51 5.29
C LEU A 58 -14.63 3.04 4.02
N ASP A 59 -14.99 4.00 3.16
CA ASP A 59 -15.62 3.70 1.87
C ASP A 59 -14.61 3.09 0.85
N ALA A 60 -15.09 2.72 -0.33
CA ALA A 60 -14.25 2.10 -1.37
C ALA A 60 -13.11 3.02 -1.84
N THR A 61 -13.37 4.32 -1.94
CA THR A 61 -12.40 5.34 -2.36
C THR A 61 -11.31 5.50 -1.30
N GLU A 62 -11.72 5.62 -0.04
CA GLU A 62 -10.82 5.74 1.10
C GLU A 62 -9.96 4.47 1.29
N ARG A 63 -10.55 3.30 1.07
CA ARG A 63 -9.85 2.00 1.06
C ARG A 63 -8.78 1.93 -0.02
N GLY A 64 -9.11 2.33 -1.24
CA GLY A 64 -8.15 2.37 -2.36
C GLY A 64 -6.98 3.27 -2.03
N LYS A 65 -7.26 4.50 -1.60
CA LYS A 65 -6.24 5.47 -1.18
C LYS A 65 -5.35 4.96 -0.04
N LEU A 66 -5.92 4.34 0.98
CA LEU A 66 -5.13 3.78 2.09
C LEU A 66 -4.22 2.64 1.59
N SER A 67 -4.72 1.80 0.68
CA SER A 67 -3.95 0.70 0.10
C SER A 67 -2.77 1.20 -0.73
N GLU A 68 -2.98 2.24 -1.53
CA GLU A 68 -1.90 2.94 -2.25
C GLU A 68 -0.84 3.49 -1.30
N LEU A 69 -1.25 4.18 -0.23
CA LEU A 69 -0.34 4.75 0.77
C LEU A 69 0.48 3.69 1.51
N VAL A 70 -0.09 2.49 1.72
CA VAL A 70 0.63 1.35 2.30
C VAL A 70 1.61 0.76 1.28
N ALA A 71 1.22 0.66 0.00
CA ALA A 71 2.07 0.18 -1.08
C ALA A 71 3.26 1.12 -1.32
N GLU A 72 3.07 2.45 -1.30
CA GLU A 72 4.15 3.45 -1.39
C GLU A 72 5.21 3.29 -0.30
N ASN A 73 4.82 2.78 0.86
CA ASN A 73 5.70 2.58 2.01
C ASN A 73 6.31 1.17 2.03
N SER A 74 6.01 0.32 1.04
CA SER A 74 6.53 -1.04 0.98
C SER A 74 7.87 -1.08 0.23
N GLU A 75 8.89 -1.66 0.84
CA GLU A 75 10.22 -1.83 0.23
C GLU A 75 10.27 -2.87 -0.90
N SER A 76 9.21 -3.68 -1.04
CA SER A 76 9.09 -4.68 -2.11
C SER A 76 7.62 -4.91 -2.47
N VAL A 77 7.39 -5.27 -3.74
CA VAL A 77 6.09 -5.66 -4.27
C VAL A 77 6.17 -7.14 -4.66
N SER A 78 5.16 -7.93 -4.29
CA SER A 78 5.08 -9.35 -4.65
C SER A 78 3.91 -9.55 -5.60
N ILE A 79 4.17 -10.23 -6.71
CA ILE A 79 3.14 -10.62 -7.69
C ILE A 79 2.82 -12.09 -7.46
N GLY A 80 1.55 -12.40 -7.17
CA GLY A 80 1.08 -13.76 -7.01
C GLY A 80 1.08 -14.51 -8.34
N LEU A 81 1.92 -15.53 -8.48
CA LEU A 81 2.06 -16.28 -9.74
C LEU A 81 1.14 -17.50 -9.85
N LYS A 82 0.57 -17.94 -8.73
CA LYS A 82 -0.25 -19.16 -8.67
C LYS A 82 -1.57 -18.93 -9.40
N GLY A 83 -1.89 -19.80 -10.36
CA GLY A 83 -3.14 -19.74 -11.14
C GLY A 83 -3.05 -18.92 -12.43
N LEU A 84 -1.93 -18.23 -12.67
CA LEU A 84 -1.65 -17.59 -13.96
C LEU A 84 -1.26 -18.63 -15.01
N VAL A 85 -1.55 -18.34 -16.28
CA VAL A 85 -1.08 -19.16 -17.40
C VAL A 85 0.45 -19.02 -17.56
N PRO A 86 1.15 -20.01 -18.15
CA PRO A 86 2.61 -19.98 -18.26
C PRO A 86 3.19 -18.72 -18.92
N GLN A 87 2.46 -18.14 -19.87
CA GLN A 87 2.86 -16.91 -20.57
C GLN A 87 2.91 -15.71 -19.61
N ASP A 88 1.90 -15.56 -18.75
CA ASP A 88 1.81 -14.47 -17.79
C ASP A 88 2.85 -14.63 -16.67
N GLN A 89 3.10 -15.87 -16.24
CA GLN A 89 4.19 -16.16 -15.30
C GLN A 89 5.54 -15.75 -15.89
N HIS A 90 5.81 -16.10 -17.15
CA HIS A 90 7.04 -15.74 -17.83
C HIS A 90 7.18 -14.22 -18.00
N LEU A 91 6.09 -13.52 -18.30
CA LEU A 91 6.06 -12.06 -18.34
C LEU A 91 6.44 -11.46 -16.98
N ALA A 92 5.82 -11.94 -15.89
CA ALA A 92 6.12 -11.47 -14.54
C ALA A 92 7.59 -11.70 -14.15
N PHE A 93 8.17 -12.87 -14.47
CA PHE A 93 9.58 -13.15 -14.23
C PHE A 93 10.51 -12.26 -15.05
N SER A 94 10.18 -12.05 -16.33
CA SER A 94 10.98 -11.21 -17.23
C SER A 94 10.98 -9.77 -16.74
N PHE A 95 9.80 -9.26 -16.37
CA PHE A 95 9.64 -7.95 -15.75
C PHE A 95 10.46 -7.82 -14.47
N ALA A 96 10.34 -8.75 -13.52
CA ALA A 96 11.08 -8.71 -12.26
C ALA A 96 12.60 -8.69 -12.48
N ARG A 97 13.10 -9.41 -13.49
CA ARG A 97 14.53 -9.49 -13.81
C ARG A 97 15.06 -8.23 -14.46
N SER A 98 14.29 -7.58 -15.33
CA SER A 98 14.76 -6.41 -16.09
C SER A 98 14.38 -5.07 -15.47
N PHE A 99 13.44 -5.03 -14.52
CA PHE A 99 12.82 -3.79 -14.03
C PHE A 99 13.84 -2.72 -13.60
N ALA A 100 14.89 -3.11 -12.88
CA ALA A 100 15.93 -2.20 -12.41
C ALA A 100 16.75 -1.59 -13.57
N ASP A 101 16.92 -2.35 -14.67
CA ASP A 101 17.76 -2.01 -15.81
C ASP A 101 17.00 -1.26 -16.91
N LEU A 102 15.67 -1.12 -16.81
CA LEU A 102 14.85 -0.39 -17.77
C LEU A 102 15.20 1.11 -17.77
N SER A 103 15.27 1.69 -18.97
CA SER A 103 15.41 3.13 -19.18
C SER A 103 14.13 3.89 -18.79
N ASP A 104 14.26 5.21 -18.58
CA ASP A 104 13.13 6.06 -18.22
C ASP A 104 12.01 6.07 -19.29
N SER A 105 12.38 6.00 -20.56
CA SER A 105 11.41 5.93 -21.67
C SER A 105 10.65 4.61 -21.70
N GLU A 106 11.31 3.49 -21.39
CA GLU A 106 10.66 2.18 -21.25
C GLU A 106 9.73 2.15 -20.04
N LYS A 107 10.17 2.66 -18.88
CA LYS A 107 9.34 2.78 -17.68
C LYS A 107 8.09 3.63 -17.93
N LYS A 108 8.23 4.73 -18.68
CA LYS A 108 7.08 5.58 -19.05
C LYS A 108 6.06 4.82 -19.89
N ARG A 109 6.50 4.05 -20.89
CA ARG A 109 5.60 3.23 -21.72
C ARG A 109 4.87 2.16 -20.90
N ILE A 110 5.56 1.52 -19.95
CA ILE A 110 4.94 0.56 -19.04
C ILE A 110 3.87 1.25 -18.18
N LYS A 111 4.17 2.45 -17.66
CA LYS A 111 3.23 3.26 -16.87
C LYS A 111 1.96 3.58 -17.66
N GLU A 112 2.10 4.00 -18.93
CA GLU A 112 0.98 4.27 -19.83
C GLU A 112 0.06 3.05 -20.00
N VAL A 113 0.63 1.87 -20.27
CA VAL A 113 -0.14 0.61 -20.38
C VAL A 113 -0.91 0.28 -19.09
N LEU A 114 -0.28 0.51 -17.93
CA LEU A 114 -0.92 0.24 -16.63
C LEU A 114 -2.04 1.25 -16.31
N ASP A 115 -1.86 2.52 -16.66
CA ASP A 115 -2.87 3.57 -16.44
C ASP A 115 -4.10 3.35 -17.34
N GLU A 116 -3.90 2.89 -18.58
CA GLU A 116 -4.99 2.47 -19.47
C GLU A 116 -5.78 1.28 -18.90
N ALA A 117 -5.10 0.25 -18.40
CA ALA A 117 -5.74 -0.92 -17.82
C ALA A 117 -6.60 -0.58 -16.59
N ASN A 118 -6.11 0.30 -15.70
CA ASN A 118 -6.85 0.72 -14.50
C ASN A 118 -8.02 1.66 -14.79
N SER A 119 -8.13 2.19 -16.02
CA SER A 119 -9.24 3.08 -16.43
C SER A 119 -10.45 2.31 -16.99
N HIS A 120 -10.34 0.98 -17.10
CA HIS A 120 -11.38 0.09 -17.63
C HIS A 120 -12.15 -0.71 -16.58
N ASP A 121 -11.77 -0.57 -15.31
CA ASP A 121 -12.50 -1.06 -14.12
C ASP A 121 -13.34 0.07 -13.49
#